data_AF-A0A2R6DBM0-F1
#
_entry.id   AF-A0A2R6DBM0-F1
#
_cell.length_a   1.000
_cell.length_b   1.000
_cell.length_c   1.000
_cell.angle_alpha   90.00
_cell.angle_beta   90.00
_cell.angle_gamma   90.00
#
_symmetry.space_group_name_H-M   'P 1'
#
loop_
_entity.id
_entity.type
_entity.pdbx_description
1 polymer ?
#
loop_
_entity_poly.entity_id
_entity_poly.type
_entity_poly.pdbx_seq_one_letter_code
_entity_poly.pdbx_strand_id
1 'polypeptide(L)'
;MVSALDAVGLLVLIGLNTFLAAVLTRVFRVRLETRWGGILYTLLLTPIVLVVVTLLLGQALGPNLGSPATVLGVTVLVPLTLGIAFDYFWMPNPDEVEVPDTV
;
A
#
# COMPACT_ATOMS: atom_id res chain seq x y z
N MET A 1 -11.58 -10.82 23.53
CA MET A 1 -12.68 -10.69 22.54
C MET A 1 -12.38 -9.46 21.71
N VAL A 2 -12.50 -9.52 20.38
CA VAL A 2 -12.29 -8.37 19.50
C VAL A 2 -13.60 -7.57 19.45
N SER A 3 -13.54 -6.25 19.66
CA SER A 3 -14.74 -5.42 19.53
C SER A 3 -15.01 -5.09 18.06
N ALA A 4 -16.26 -4.73 17.74
CA ALA A 4 -16.60 -4.26 16.39
C ALA A 4 -15.78 -3.03 15.98
N LEU A 5 -15.48 -2.15 16.94
CA LEU A 5 -14.65 -0.97 16.71
C LEU A 5 -13.21 -1.34 16.33
N ASP A 6 -12.61 -2.31 17.02
CA ASP A 6 -11.26 -2.79 16.71
C ASP A 6 -11.19 -3.40 15.31
N ALA A 7 -12.20 -4.19 14.94
CA ALA A 7 -12.28 -4.79 13.61
C ALA A 7 -12.40 -3.72 12.52
N VAL A 8 -13.24 -2.70 12.73
CA VAL A 8 -13.38 -1.57 11.79
C VAL A 8 -12.09 -0.79 11.67
N GLY A 9 -11.42 -0.46 12.78
CA GLY A 9 -10.17 0.29 12.72
C GLY A 9 -9.04 -0.50 12.04
N LEU A 10 -8.97 -1.83 12.24
CA LEU A 10 -8.05 -2.69 11.50
C LEU A 10 -8.35 -2.66 9.99
N LEU A 11 -9.62 -2.74 9.58
CA LEU A 11 -10.01 -2.64 8.17
C LEU A 11 -9.66 -1.28 7.58
N VAL A 12 -9.87 -0.19 8.33
CA VAL A 12 -9.46 1.16 7.91
C VAL A 12 -7.95 1.23 7.71
N LEU A 13 -7.15 0.67 8.62
CA LEU A 13 -5.70 0.66 8.52
C LEU A 13 -5.23 -0.16 7.29
N ILE A 14 -5.80 -1.35 7.08
CA ILE A 14 -5.51 -2.20 5.92
C ILE A 14 -5.89 -1.47 4.63
N GLY A 15 -7.07 -0.86 4.59
CA GLY A 15 -7.56 -0.09 3.43
C GLY A 15 -6.65 1.09 3.11
N LEU A 16 -6.25 1.87 4.12
CA LEU A 16 -5.33 2.99 3.96
C LEU A 16 -3.97 2.53 3.43
N ASN A 17 -3.39 1.48 4.02
CA ASN A 17 -2.11 0.94 3.55
C ASN A 17 -2.21 0.38 2.13
N THR A 18 -3.36 -0.21 1.76
CA THR A 18 -3.58 -0.75 0.41
C THR A 18 -3.68 0.38 -0.60
N PHE A 19 -4.41 1.44 -0.25
CA PHE A 19 -4.52 2.66 -1.05
C PHE A 19 -3.14 3.31 -1.26
N LEU A 20 -2.36 3.48 -0.18
CA LEU A 20 -1.02 4.04 -0.27
C LEU A 20 -0.10 3.17 -1.13
N ALA A 21 -0.17 1.84 -1.00
CA ALA A 21 0.59 0.93 -1.83
C ALA A 21 0.25 1.06 -3.32
N ALA A 22 -1.04 1.14 -3.67
CA ALA A 22 -1.48 1.37 -5.05
C ALA A 22 -0.99 2.72 -5.59
N VAL A 23 -1.14 3.79 -4.81
CA VAL A 23 -0.69 5.14 -5.20
C VAL A 23 0.82 5.20 -5.39
N LEU A 24 1.60 4.66 -4.46
CA LEU A 24 3.05 4.66 -4.57
C LEU A 24 3.54 3.81 -5.74
N THR A 25 2.96 2.63 -5.95
CA THR A 25 3.24 1.80 -7.14
C THR A 25 3.01 2.62 -8.41
N ARG A 26 1.87 3.31 -8.49
CA ARG A 26 1.53 4.14 -9.65
C ARG A 26 2.50 5.29 -9.82
N VAL A 27 2.84 6.00 -8.76
CA VAL A 27 3.80 7.11 -8.79
C VAL A 27 5.16 6.64 -9.30
N PHE A 28 5.67 5.51 -8.82
CA PHE A 28 6.95 4.99 -9.27
C PHE A 28 6.93 4.53 -10.72
N ARG A 29 5.83 3.89 -11.18
CA ARG A 29 5.68 3.51 -12.59
C ARG A 29 5.54 4.69 -13.54
N VAL A 30 4.92 5.80 -13.10
CA VAL A 30 4.77 7.02 -13.91
C VAL A 30 6.05 7.86 -13.92
N ARG A 31 6.79 7.91 -12.81
CA ARG A 31 7.93 8.84 -12.64
C ARG A 31 9.29 8.24 -12.98
N LEU A 32 9.42 6.92 -13.01
CA LEU A 32 10.70 6.25 -13.28
C LEU A 32 10.70 5.64 -14.67
N GLU A 33 11.45 6.24 -15.59
CA GLU A 33 11.57 5.82 -16.99
C GLU A 33 12.43 4.56 -17.20
N THR A 34 12.93 3.97 -16.11
CA THR A 34 13.77 2.77 -16.19
C THR A 34 12.92 1.50 -16.11
N ARG A 35 13.29 0.48 -16.88
CA ARG A 35 12.58 -0.81 -16.96
C ARG A 35 12.29 -1.46 -15.60
N TRP A 36 13.18 -1.25 -14.62
CA TRP A 36 13.08 -1.86 -13.28
C TRP A 36 12.78 -0.85 -12.17
N GLY A 37 12.87 0.45 -12.43
CA GLY A 37 12.77 1.49 -11.39
C GLY A 37 11.44 1.40 -10.63
N GLY A 38 10.33 1.33 -11.36
CA GLY A 38 9.00 1.20 -10.77
C GLY A 38 8.87 0.02 -9.81
N ILE A 39 9.34 -1.16 -10.23
CA ILE A 39 9.28 -2.39 -9.42
C ILE A 39 10.18 -2.27 -8.19
N LEU A 40 11.44 -1.88 -8.36
CA LEU A 40 12.41 -1.83 -7.26
C LEU A 40 12.01 -0.80 -6.20
N TYR A 41 11.58 0.39 -6.60
CA TYR A 41 11.15 1.43 -5.66
C TYR A 41 9.87 1.02 -4.93
N THR A 42 8.94 0.35 -5.62
CA THR A 42 7.74 -0.20 -4.98
C THR A 42 8.11 -1.26 -3.94
N LEU A 43 9.00 -2.19 -4.24
CA LEU A 43 9.35 -3.27 -3.31
C LEU A 43 10.26 -2.82 -2.16
N LEU A 44 11.02 -1.74 -2.31
CA LEU A 44 11.95 -1.26 -1.29
C LEU A 44 11.38 -0.11 -0.45
N LEU A 45 10.70 0.86 -1.06
CA LEU A 45 10.25 2.07 -0.36
C LEU A 45 8.81 1.95 0.16
N THR A 46 7.90 1.34 -0.60
CA THR A 46 6.49 1.22 -0.17
C THR A 46 6.36 0.49 1.17
N PRO A 47 7.03 -0.65 1.44
CA PRO A 47 6.92 -1.31 2.74
C PRO A 47 7.35 -0.43 3.91
N ILE A 48 8.37 0.42 3.71
CA ILE A 48 8.83 1.36 4.74
C ILE A 48 7.70 2.35 5.07
N VAL A 49 7.04 2.91 4.06
CA VAL A 49 5.90 3.81 4.25
C VAL A 49 4.76 3.11 5.01
N LEU A 50 4.41 1.87 4.62
CA LEU A 50 3.34 1.13 5.28
C LEU A 50 3.67 0.78 6.74
N VAL A 51 4.94 0.47 7.04
CA VAL A 51 5.41 0.27 8.41
C VAL A 51 5.27 1.56 9.21
N VAL A 52 5.70 2.69 8.67
CA VAL A 52 5.56 4.00 9.33
C VAL A 52 4.10 4.30 9.65
N VAL A 53 3.18 4.11 8.69
CA VAL A 53 1.74 4.30 8.90
C VAL A 53 1.20 3.34 9.94
N THR A 54 1.62 2.08 9.91
CA THR A 54 1.25 1.07 10.92
C THR A 54 1.71 1.48 12.31
N LEU A 55 2.93 2.01 12.47
CA LEU A 55 3.45 2.45 13.76
C LEU A 55 2.71 3.68 14.30
N LEU A 56 2.37 4.63 13.42
CA LEU A 56 1.67 5.86 13.82
C LEU A 56 0.20 5.62 14.18
N LEU A 57 -0.49 4.74 13.44
CA LEU A 57 -1.94 4.58 13.55
C LEU A 57 -2.38 3.26 14.20
N GLY A 58 -1.55 2.22 14.14
CA GLY A 58 -1.91 0.86 14.57
C GLY A 58 -2.22 0.76 16.06
N GLN A 59 -1.60 1.61 16.89
CA GLN A 59 -1.87 1.67 18.33
C GLN A 59 -3.28 2.20 18.66
N ALA A 60 -3.87 2.98 17.75
CA ALA A 60 -5.19 3.60 17.95
C ALA A 60 -6.31 2.87 17.19
N LEU A 61 -5.99 2.27 16.05
CA LEU A 61 -6.99 1.70 15.14
C LEU A 61 -7.09 0.17 15.21
N GLY A 62 -6.10 -0.55 15.74
CA GLY A 62 -6.06 -2.01 15.62
C GLY A 62 -6.22 -2.78 16.94
N PRO A 63 -6.77 -4.01 16.89
CA PRO A 63 -6.65 -4.92 18.02
C PRO A 63 -5.20 -5.38 18.19
N ASN A 64 -4.88 -5.93 19.36
CA ASN A 64 -3.65 -6.68 19.53
C ASN A 64 -3.68 -7.97 18.69
N LEU A 65 -2.84 -8.04 17.66
CA LEU A 65 -2.73 -9.18 16.74
C LEU A 65 -1.85 -10.32 17.27
N GLY A 66 -1.36 -10.22 18.50
CA GLY A 66 -0.67 -11.30 19.23
C GLY A 66 0.82 -11.46 18.89
N SER A 67 1.28 -11.04 17.71
CA SER A 67 2.71 -11.06 17.38
C SER A 67 3.12 -9.95 16.39
N PRO A 68 4.38 -9.47 16.43
CA PRO A 68 4.89 -8.51 15.44
C PRO A 68 4.85 -9.05 14.00
N ALA A 69 5.07 -10.35 13.82
CA ALA A 69 5.01 -10.99 12.50
C ALA A 69 3.59 -10.93 11.92
N THR A 70 2.56 -11.18 12.75
CA THR A 70 1.16 -11.05 12.33
C THR A 70 0.82 -9.62 11.96
N VAL A 71 1.29 -8.63 12.75
CA VAL A 71 1.11 -7.20 12.44
C VAL A 71 1.69 -6.89 11.07
N LEU A 72 2.96 -7.20 10.82
CA LEU A 72 3.61 -6.94 9.53
C LEU A 72 2.94 -7.69 8.38
N GLY A 73 2.55 -8.95 8.58
CA GLY A 73 1.86 -9.73 7.55
C GLY A 73 0.53 -9.09 7.13
N VAL A 74 -0.29 -8.72 8.12
CA VAL A 74 -1.65 -8.20 7.89
C VAL A 74 -1.66 -6.74 7.46
N THR A 75 -0.82 -5.89 8.05
CA THR A 75 -0.88 -4.44 7.80
C THR A 75 0.14 -3.96 6.77
N VAL A 76 1.12 -4.78 6.39
CA VAL A 76 2.14 -4.39 5.40
C VAL A 76 2.12 -5.31 4.19
N LEU A 77 2.37 -6.62 4.38
CA LEU A 77 2.53 -7.55 3.26
C LEU A 77 1.23 -7.72 2.44
N VAL A 78 0.10 -7.89 3.12
CA VAL A 78 -1.22 -8.00 2.45
C VAL A 78 -1.55 -6.70 1.70
N PRO A 79 -1.52 -5.50 2.31
CA PRO A 79 -1.77 -4.24 1.61
C PRO A 79 -0.81 -3.95 0.46
N LEU A 80 0.48 -4.25 0.62
CA LEU A 80 1.48 -4.10 -0.45
C LEU A 80 1.08 -4.96 -1.66
N THR A 81 0.78 -6.23 -1.42
CA THR A 81 0.41 -7.18 -2.49
C THR A 81 -0.88 -6.75 -3.18
N LEU A 82 -1.90 -6.36 -2.42
CA LEU A 82 -3.18 -5.89 -2.96
C LEU A 82 -3.02 -4.57 -3.72
N GLY A 83 -2.23 -3.62 -3.22
CA GLY A 83 -2.00 -2.34 -3.88
C GLY A 83 -1.25 -2.49 -5.21
N ILE A 84 -0.23 -3.36 -5.24
CA ILE A 84 0.46 -3.71 -6.49
C ILE A 84 -0.50 -4.41 -7.45
N ALA A 85 -1.24 -5.42 -7.00
CA ALA A 85 -2.20 -6.13 -7.83
C ALA A 85 -3.28 -5.20 -8.40
N PHE A 86 -3.75 -4.24 -7.60
CA PHE A 86 -4.70 -3.23 -8.05
C PHE A 86 -4.15 -2.39 -9.20
N ASP A 87 -2.95 -1.81 -9.06
CA ASP A 87 -2.34 -1.00 -10.14
C ASP A 87 -2.02 -1.85 -11.39
N TYR A 88 -1.54 -3.08 -11.24
CA TYR A 88 -1.16 -3.90 -12.40
C TYR A 88 -2.35 -4.55 -13.12
N PHE A 89 -3.43 -4.90 -12.42
CA PHE A 89 -4.56 -5.64 -13.03
C PHE A 89 -5.80 -4.77 -13.30
N TRP A 90 -5.99 -3.66 -12.58
CA TRP A 90 -7.17 -2.80 -12.75
C TRP A 90 -6.89 -1.44 -13.40
N MET A 91 -5.63 -1.03 -13.51
CA MET A 91 -5.26 0.23 -14.15
C MET A 91 -4.57 -0.01 -15.50
N PRO A 92 -4.86 0.80 -16.53
CA PRO A 92 -4.08 0.79 -17.76
C PRO A 92 -2.60 1.08 -17.48
N ASN A 93 -1.71 0.54 -18.32
CA ASN A 93 -0.30 0.85 -18.22
C ASN A 93 -0.08 2.37 -18.37
N PRO A 94 0.72 3.05 -17.51
CA PRO A 94 1.00 4.47 -17.66
C PRO A 94 1.35 4.91 -19.08
N ASP A 95 2.14 4.11 -19.80
CA ASP A 95 2.61 4.44 -21.16
C ASP A 95 1.49 4.38 -22.22
N GLU A 96 0.35 3.75 -21.90
CA GLU A 96 -0.82 3.64 -22.77
C GLU A 96 -1.84 4.76 -22.50
N VAL A 97 -1.64 5.57 -21.45
CA VAL A 97 -2.55 6.65 -21.10
C VAL A 97 -2.09 7.94 -21.78
N GLU A 98 -2.84 8.38 -22.81
CA GLU A 98 -2.66 9.71 -23.40
C GLU A 98 -2.92 10.80 -22.34
N VAL A 99 -1.96 11.71 -22.22
CA VAL A 99 -2.05 12.91 -21.37
C VAL A 99 -1.94 14.15 -22.25
N PRO A 100 -2.59 15.27 -21.90
CA PRO A 100 -2.46 16.51 -22.68
C PRO A 100 -1.00 16.96 -22.77
N ASP A 101 -0.58 17.39 -23.97
CA ASP A 101 0.77 17.91 -24.21
C ASP A 101 1.07 19.19 -23.42
N THR A 102 0.03 19.89 -22.96
CA THR A 102 0.09 21.11 -22.14
C THR A 102 -1.09 21.18 -21.17
N VAL A 103 -0.83 21.63 -19.94
CA VAL A 103 -1.85 22.08 -18.96
C VAL A 103 -2.30 23.51 -19.24
#